data_AF-A0A832EMZ1-F1
#
_entry.id   AF-A0A832EMZ1-F1
#
_cell.length_a   1.000
_cell.length_b   1.000
_cell.length_c   1.000
_cell.angle_alpha   90.00
_cell.angle_beta   90.00
_cell.angle_gamma   90.00
#
_symmetry.space_group_name_H-M   'P 1'
#
loop_
_entity.id
_entity.type
_entity.pdbx_description
1 polymer ?
#
loop_
_entity_poly.entity_id
_entity_poly.type
_entity_poly.pdbx_seq_one_letter_code
_entity_poly.pdbx_strand_id
1 'polypeptide(L)'
;MSPPRAGAAHCAEDAPPSVEQKPLPDAMADTPLAEKSPAQWAYERLILYIQNFEEQLDNEHEVAMGFTGTDAGVLRIEGIGFYDPDIVTFYGADQAGVKTQLIQHVNQLNVLLRALPRENSSEKPSRIGFRLARNLTVT
;
A
#
# COMPACT_ATOMS: atom_id res chain seq x y z
N MET A 1 18.48 8.13 15.80
CA MET A 1 17.13 7.74 16.26
C MET A 1 16.98 6.23 16.06
N SER A 2 16.43 5.48 17.02
CA SER A 2 16.30 4.03 16.85
C SER A 2 15.22 3.72 15.81
N PRO A 3 15.46 2.79 14.86
CA PRO A 3 14.46 2.42 13.87
C PRO A 3 13.21 1.84 14.55
N PRO A 4 12.02 1.94 13.92
CA PRO A 4 10.82 1.32 14.45
C PRO A 4 11.05 -0.18 14.63
N ARG A 5 10.53 -0.73 15.72
CA ARG A 5 10.52 -2.18 15.91
C ARG A 5 9.53 -2.80 14.91
N ALA A 6 10.03 -3.61 14.00
CA ALA A 6 9.26 -4.40 13.06
C ALA A 6 9.64 -5.88 13.21
N GLY A 7 8.76 -6.80 12.80
CA GLY A 7 9.04 -8.22 12.80
C GLY A 7 7.99 -9.00 12.04
N ALA A 8 8.43 -10.04 11.33
CA ALA A 8 7.58 -11.03 10.68
C ALA A 8 8.13 -12.43 10.93
N ALA A 9 7.24 -13.42 10.95
CA ALA A 9 7.60 -14.83 11.05
C ALA A 9 6.93 -15.58 9.89
N HIS A 10 7.73 -16.36 9.17
CA HIS A 10 7.28 -17.15 8.01
C HIS A 10 7.62 -18.61 8.24
N CYS A 11 6.74 -19.52 7.79
CA CYS A 11 6.98 -20.96 7.92
C CYS A 11 7.89 -21.52 6.82
N ALA A 12 7.89 -20.91 5.64
CA ALA A 12 8.76 -21.31 4.54
C ALA A 12 10.16 -20.71 4.76
N GLU A 13 11.19 -21.55 4.66
CA GLU A 13 12.58 -21.15 4.86
C GLU A 13 13.09 -20.18 3.78
N ASP A 14 12.50 -20.24 2.59
CA ASP A 14 12.85 -19.44 1.40
C ASP A 14 11.79 -18.37 1.06
N ALA A 15 10.90 -18.04 2.01
CA ALA A 15 9.93 -16.97 1.81
C ALA A 15 10.64 -15.66 1.44
N PRO A 16 10.16 -14.92 0.42
CA PRO A 16 10.72 -13.62 0.09
C PRO A 16 10.57 -12.67 1.28
N PRO A 17 11.50 -11.72 1.48
CA PRO A 17 11.46 -10.80 2.61
C PRO A 17 10.20 -9.93 2.56
N SER A 18 9.45 -9.93 3.67
CA SER A 18 8.30 -9.03 3.85
C SER A 18 8.73 -7.61 4.20
N VAL A 19 7.80 -6.66 4.16
CA VAL A 19 8.05 -5.24 4.49
C VAL A 19 8.74 -5.08 5.85
N GLU A 20 8.34 -5.85 6.85
CA GLU A 20 8.87 -5.78 8.22
C GLU A 20 10.31 -6.29 8.35
N GLN A 21 10.80 -7.02 7.34
CA GLN A 21 12.16 -7.59 7.30
C GLN A 21 13.10 -6.76 6.43
N LYS A 22 12.58 -5.82 5.63
CA LYS A 22 13.36 -4.91 4.79
C LYS A 22 13.74 -3.65 5.59
N PRO A 23 14.88 -3.01 5.28
CA PRO A 23 15.22 -1.73 5.88
C PRO A 23 14.16 -0.67 5.52
N LEU A 24 13.91 0.24 6.45
CA LEU A 24 13.08 1.41 6.18
C LEU A 24 13.76 2.27 5.10
N PRO A 25 13.07 2.70 4.04
CA PRO A 25 13.67 3.61 3.05
C PRO A 25 14.16 4.90 3.71
N ASP A 26 15.30 5.42 3.27
CA ASP A 26 15.95 6.61 3.86
C ASP A 26 15.01 7.81 3.95
N ALA A 27 14.22 8.05 2.91
CA ALA A 27 13.29 9.18 2.90
C ALA A 27 12.15 9.06 3.93
N MET A 28 11.84 7.84 4.39
CA MET A 28 10.96 7.64 5.55
C MET A 28 11.72 7.73 6.88
N ALA A 29 13.04 7.58 6.88
CA ALA A 29 13.87 7.71 8.07
C ALA A 29 14.26 9.17 8.38
N ASP A 30 14.15 10.08 7.40
CA ASP A 30 14.48 11.51 7.53
C ASP A 30 13.60 12.23 8.56
N THR A 31 12.31 11.92 8.60
CA THR A 31 11.40 12.44 9.62
C THR A 31 11.36 11.50 10.83
N PRO A 32 11.68 11.99 12.05
CA PRO A 32 11.50 11.23 13.28
C PRO A 32 10.11 10.61 13.40
N LEU A 33 10.01 9.31 13.69
CA LEU A 33 8.74 8.62 14.01
C LEU A 33 7.87 9.37 15.03
N ALA A 34 8.47 10.02 16.04
CA ALA A 34 7.73 10.78 17.05
C ALA A 34 7.08 12.07 16.50
N GLU A 35 7.52 12.53 15.34
CA GLU A 35 6.99 13.71 14.63
C GLU A 35 6.00 13.32 13.52
N LYS A 36 5.90 12.03 13.18
CA LYS A 36 4.93 11.54 12.20
C LYS A 36 3.55 11.45 12.82
N SER A 37 2.54 11.95 12.10
CA SER A 37 1.16 11.66 12.46
C SER A 37 0.85 10.16 12.27
N PRO A 38 -0.17 9.63 12.96
CA PRO A 38 -0.69 8.30 12.68
C PRO A 38 -1.03 8.08 11.20
N ALA A 39 -1.65 9.07 10.53
CA ALA A 39 -2.02 8.99 9.13
C ALA A 39 -0.81 8.94 8.19
N GLN A 40 0.18 9.82 8.38
CA GLN A 40 1.43 9.80 7.62
C GLN A 40 2.11 8.44 7.77
N TRP A 41 2.24 7.95 9.00
CA TRP A 41 2.93 6.70 9.26
C TRP A 41 2.20 5.47 8.70
N ALA A 42 0.87 5.49 8.65
CA ALA A 42 0.09 4.46 7.98
C ALA A 42 0.25 4.53 6.45
N TYR A 43 0.14 5.73 5.87
CA TYR A 43 0.25 5.97 4.43
C TYR A 43 1.57 5.48 3.84
N GLU A 44 2.69 5.86 4.44
CA GLU A 44 4.01 5.49 3.93
C GLU A 44 4.20 3.96 3.98
N ARG A 45 3.80 3.31 5.07
CA ARG A 45 3.89 1.84 5.20
C ARG A 45 2.95 1.12 4.23
N LEU A 46 1.74 1.63 4.02
CA LEU A 46 0.81 1.04 3.04
C LEU A 46 1.41 1.04 1.63
N ILE A 47 2.15 2.09 1.25
CA ILE A 47 2.89 2.12 -0.01
C ILE A 47 3.94 1.00 -0.06
N LEU A 48 4.69 0.77 1.02
CA LEU A 48 5.65 -0.35 1.08
C LEU A 48 4.99 -1.72 0.98
N TYR A 49 3.83 -1.92 1.62
CA TYR A 49 3.06 -3.16 1.50
C TYR A 49 2.54 -3.38 0.08
N ILE A 50 2.00 -2.34 -0.57
CA ILE A 50 1.54 -2.43 -1.96
C ILE A 50 2.71 -2.78 -2.88
N GLN A 51 3.85 -2.10 -2.74
CA GLN A 51 5.04 -2.38 -3.54
C GLN A 51 5.55 -3.81 -3.32
N ASN A 52 5.70 -4.25 -2.07
CA ASN A 52 6.20 -5.58 -1.77
C ASN A 52 5.22 -6.70 -2.20
N PHE A 53 3.92 -6.43 -2.19
CA PHE A 53 2.93 -7.33 -2.76
C PHE A 53 3.09 -7.43 -4.28
N GLU A 54 3.23 -6.30 -4.97
CA GLU A 54 3.43 -6.26 -6.43
C GLU A 54 4.74 -6.89 -6.91
N GLU A 55 5.82 -6.82 -6.12
CA GLU A 55 7.10 -7.50 -6.39
C GLU A 55 6.93 -9.02 -6.58
N GLN A 56 5.89 -9.59 -5.99
CA GLN A 56 5.62 -11.04 -5.99
C GLN A 56 4.58 -11.43 -7.06
N LEU A 57 4.03 -10.48 -7.82
CA LEU A 57 3.02 -10.75 -8.84
C LEU A 57 3.64 -11.08 -10.20
N ASP A 58 3.00 -12.02 -10.89
CA ASP A 58 3.23 -12.27 -12.31
C ASP A 58 2.71 -11.12 -13.19
N ASN A 59 2.97 -11.19 -14.49
CA ASN A 59 2.56 -10.16 -15.44
C ASN A 59 1.08 -10.25 -15.90
N GLU A 60 0.30 -11.16 -15.33
CA GLU A 60 -1.13 -11.36 -15.64
C GLU A 60 -2.02 -10.71 -14.59
N HIS A 61 -1.48 -10.37 -13.42
CA HIS A 61 -2.20 -9.80 -12.31
C HIS A 61 -1.75 -8.39 -11.93
N GLU A 62 -2.69 -7.62 -11.39
CA GLU A 62 -2.50 -6.29 -10.80
C GLU A 62 -3.04 -6.26 -9.38
N VAL A 63 -2.53 -5.33 -8.58
CA VAL A 63 -2.98 -5.16 -7.20
C VAL A 63 -4.34 -4.46 -7.16
N ALA A 64 -5.22 -4.95 -6.29
CA ALA A 64 -6.44 -4.28 -5.90
C ALA A 64 -6.59 -4.33 -4.38
N MET A 65 -7.34 -3.37 -3.83
CA MET A 65 -7.55 -3.21 -2.41
C MET A 65 -8.98 -3.60 -2.04
N GLY A 66 -9.12 -4.59 -1.16
CA GLY A 66 -10.38 -4.91 -0.50
C GLY A 66 -10.50 -4.18 0.83
N PHE A 67 -11.67 -3.63 1.11
CA PHE A 67 -11.98 -3.02 2.40
C PHE A 67 -12.93 -3.92 3.18
N THR A 68 -12.36 -4.72 4.07
CA THR A 68 -13.13 -5.67 4.88
C THR A 68 -13.99 -4.89 5.89
N GLY A 69 -15.30 -5.18 5.92
CA GLY A 69 -16.26 -4.51 6.81
C GLY A 69 -17.00 -3.34 6.16
N THR A 70 -16.82 -3.09 4.86
CA THR A 70 -17.61 -2.13 4.09
C THR A 70 -18.25 -2.83 2.88
N ASP A 71 -19.39 -2.31 2.41
CA ASP A 71 -20.02 -2.78 1.17
C ASP A 71 -19.30 -2.28 -0.09
N ALA A 72 -18.19 -1.52 0.05
CA ALA A 72 -17.43 -0.96 -1.06
C ALA A 72 -16.69 -2.03 -1.88
N GLY A 73 -16.57 -3.26 -1.38
CA GLY A 73 -15.98 -4.38 -2.12
C GLY A 73 -14.48 -4.22 -2.37
N VAL A 74 -14.08 -4.35 -3.64
CA VAL A 74 -12.67 -4.28 -4.08
C VAL A 74 -12.50 -3.08 -5.01
N LEU A 75 -11.46 -2.29 -4.74
CA LEU A 75 -11.04 -1.12 -5.50
C LEU A 75 -9.75 -1.43 -6.25
N ARG A 76 -9.72 -1.27 -7.57
CA ARG A 76 -8.46 -1.20 -8.32
C ARG A 76 -7.78 0.11 -7.95
N ILE A 77 -6.66 0.03 -7.23
CA ILE A 77 -6.03 1.20 -6.64
C ILE A 77 -5.27 2.01 -7.70
N GLU A 78 -5.57 3.30 -7.75
CA GLU A 78 -4.94 4.30 -8.62
C GLU A 78 -4.15 5.34 -7.82
N GLY A 79 -4.32 5.37 -6.50
CA GLY A 79 -3.55 6.22 -5.61
C GLY A 79 -3.91 6.05 -4.14
N ILE A 80 -3.04 6.57 -3.30
CA ILE A 80 -3.26 6.70 -1.86
C ILE A 80 -2.85 8.11 -1.44
N GLY A 81 -3.50 8.66 -0.42
CA GLY A 81 -3.16 9.93 0.21
C GLY A 81 -3.41 9.88 1.71
N PHE A 82 -2.94 10.91 2.41
CA PHE A 82 -3.24 11.11 3.83
C PHE A 82 -3.48 12.59 4.12
N TYR A 83 -4.15 12.86 5.24
CA TYR A 83 -4.30 14.19 5.79
C TYR A 83 -4.16 14.11 7.31
N ASP A 84 -3.22 14.90 7.85
CA ASP A 84 -2.89 14.85 9.26
C ASP A 84 -4.06 15.31 10.15
N PRO A 85 -4.26 14.69 11.33
CA PRO A 85 -3.42 13.62 11.89
C PRO A 85 -3.89 12.19 11.57
N ASP A 86 -5.07 12.02 10.97
CA ASP A 86 -5.81 10.77 11.10
C ASP A 86 -6.53 10.26 9.84
N ILE A 87 -6.55 10.99 8.72
CA ILE A 87 -7.25 10.55 7.50
C ILE A 87 -6.30 9.86 6.54
N VAL A 88 -6.70 8.70 6.03
CA VAL A 88 -6.10 8.02 4.87
C VAL A 88 -7.16 7.90 3.78
N THR A 89 -6.74 8.15 2.54
CA THR A 89 -7.61 8.14 1.36
C THR A 89 -7.09 7.19 0.32
N PHE A 90 -7.97 6.40 -0.28
CA PHE A 90 -7.69 5.51 -1.40
C PHE A 90 -8.47 5.97 -2.63
N TYR A 91 -7.77 6.09 -3.75
CA TYR A 91 -8.34 6.47 -5.05
C TYR A 91 -8.31 5.27 -5.97
N GLY A 92 -9.34 5.10 -6.79
CA GLY A 92 -9.36 4.03 -7.77
C GLY A 92 -10.66 3.91 -8.54
N ALA A 93 -10.86 2.71 -9.09
CA ALA A 93 -12.09 2.30 -9.74
C ALA A 93 -12.66 1.04 -9.08
N ASP A 94 -13.99 0.95 -8.96
CA ASP A 94 -14.65 -0.27 -8.51
C ASP A 94 -14.63 -1.36 -9.60
N GLN A 95 -15.28 -2.49 -9.36
CA GLN A 95 -15.34 -3.60 -10.32
C GLN A 95 -16.08 -3.26 -11.62
N ALA A 96 -16.90 -2.21 -11.63
CA ALA A 96 -17.59 -1.72 -12.81
C ALA A 96 -16.80 -0.62 -13.54
N GLY A 97 -15.59 -0.29 -13.08
CA GLY A 97 -14.78 0.79 -13.63
C GLY A 97 -15.23 2.18 -13.18
N VAL A 98 -16.12 2.28 -12.19
CA VAL A 98 -16.62 3.56 -11.70
C VAL A 98 -15.60 4.18 -10.75
N LYS A 99 -15.23 5.43 -11.04
CA LYS A 99 -14.34 6.22 -10.19
C LYS A 99 -14.86 6.24 -8.76
N THR A 100 -14.07 5.67 -7.85
CA THR A 100 -14.41 5.48 -6.46
C THR A 100 -13.28 6.00 -5.58
N GLN A 101 -13.66 6.63 -4.48
CA GLN A 101 -12.73 7.10 -3.46
C GLN A 101 -13.21 6.60 -2.12
N LEU A 102 -12.34 5.93 -1.37
CA LEU A 102 -12.61 5.57 0.01
C LEU A 102 -11.80 6.44 0.94
N ILE A 103 -12.47 7.08 1.89
CA ILE A 103 -11.86 7.90 2.94
C ILE A 103 -12.06 7.16 4.25
N GLN A 104 -10.99 6.95 5.01
CA GLN A 104 -11.00 6.22 6.27
C GLN A 104 -10.22 6.98 7.33
N HIS A 105 -10.70 6.92 8.58
CA HIS A 105 -9.88 7.26 9.72
C HIS A 105 -8.84 6.14 9.96
N VAL A 106 -7.61 6.49 10.33
CA VAL A 106 -6.48 5.56 10.49
C VAL A 106 -6.77 4.43 11.48
N ASN A 107 -7.47 4.73 12.57
CA ASN A 107 -7.90 3.74 13.57
C ASN A 107 -8.95 2.73 13.07
N GLN A 108 -9.54 2.96 11.90
CA GLN A 108 -10.52 2.06 11.26
C GLN A 108 -9.93 1.29 10.08
N LEU A 109 -8.64 1.49 9.76
CA LEU A 109 -8.01 0.87 8.61
C LEU A 109 -8.04 -0.65 8.72
N ASN A 110 -8.66 -1.26 7.72
CA ASN A 110 -8.62 -2.69 7.50
C ASN A 110 -8.44 -2.94 6.00
N VAL A 111 -7.22 -3.33 5.63
CA VAL A 111 -6.76 -3.36 4.24
C VAL A 111 -6.45 -4.79 3.84
N LEU A 112 -7.06 -5.25 2.75
CA LEU A 112 -6.73 -6.49 2.08
C LEU A 112 -6.11 -6.16 0.72
N LEU A 113 -4.93 -6.70 0.41
CA LEU A 113 -4.40 -6.67 -0.95
C LEU A 113 -4.79 -7.96 -1.68
N ARG A 114 -5.29 -7.83 -2.91
CA ARG A 114 -5.62 -8.95 -3.79
C ARG A 114 -4.94 -8.78 -5.14
N ALA A 115 -4.54 -9.90 -5.72
CA ALA A 115 -4.16 -9.99 -7.12
C ALA A 115 -5.45 -10.16 -7.95
N LEU A 116 -5.73 -9.24 -8.86
CA LEU A 116 -6.81 -9.35 -9.83
C LEU A 116 -6.22 -9.50 -11.24
N PRO A 117 -6.89 -10.24 -12.14
CA PRO A 117 -6.52 -10.22 -13.55
C PRO A 117 -6.46 -8.79 -14.08
N ARG A 118 -5.51 -8.54 -14.98
CA ARG A 118 -5.38 -7.28 -15.70
C ARG A 118 -6.65 -6.95 -16.47
N GLU A 119 -7.02 -5.67 -16.49
CA GLU A 119 -8.17 -5.22 -17.30
C GLU A 119 -7.87 -5.27 -18.80
N ASN A 120 -6.66 -4.91 -19.18
CA ASN A 120 -6.19 -4.96 -20.56
C ASN A 120 -4.91 -5.80 -20.66
N SER A 121 -5.01 -6.98 -21.28
CA SER A 121 -3.88 -7.90 -21.48
C SER A 121 -2.86 -7.41 -22.51
N SER A 122 -3.21 -6.44 -23.37
CA SER A 122 -2.33 -5.93 -24.43
C SER A 122 -1.30 -4.90 -23.96
N GLU A 123 -1.47 -4.34 -22.75
CA GLU A 123 -0.54 -3.36 -22.18
C GLU A 123 0.52 -4.03 -21.29
N LYS A 124 1.31 -3.27 -20.52
CA LYS A 124 2.09 -3.84 -19.41
C LYS A 124 1.25 -3.73 -18.13
N PRO A 125 1.38 -4.66 -17.16
CA PRO A 125 0.69 -4.52 -15.89
C PRO A 125 1.01 -3.18 -15.23
N SER A 126 -0.02 -2.50 -14.73
CA SER A 126 0.16 -1.34 -13.87
C SER A 126 0.76 -1.78 -12.54
N ARG A 127 1.93 -1.21 -12.22
CA ARG A 127 2.70 -1.48 -11.00
C ARG A 127 2.71 -0.23 -10.14
N ILE A 128 1.60 0.04 -9.46
CA ILE A 128 1.38 1.31 -8.79
C ILE A 128 2.21 1.46 -7.53
N GLY A 129 2.49 0.40 -6.78
CA GLY A 129 3.30 0.43 -5.58
C GLY A 129 4.69 1.01 -5.84
N PHE A 130 5.32 0.62 -6.95
CA PHE A 130 6.60 1.19 -7.39
C PHE A 130 6.50 2.67 -7.76
N ARG A 131 5.39 3.09 -8.39
CA ARG A 131 5.16 4.51 -8.72
C ARG A 131 4.92 5.35 -7.48
N LEU A 132 4.16 4.84 -6.52
CA LEU A 132 3.89 5.50 -5.24
C LEU A 132 5.16 5.60 -4.39
N ALA A 133 5.98 4.55 -4.33
CA ALA A 133 7.24 4.54 -3.59
C ALA A 133 8.24 5.60 -4.08
N ARG A 134 8.20 5.97 -5.37
CA ARG A 134 8.99 7.08 -5.91
C ARG A 134 8.59 8.43 -5.31
N ASN A 135 7.34 8.63 -4.92
CA ASN A 135 6.92 9.88 -4.27
C ASN A 135 7.38 9.95 -2.82
N LEU A 136 7.70 8.82 -2.18
CA LEU A 136 8.30 8.81 -0.85
C LEU A 136 9.72 9.37 -0.85
N THR A 137 10.42 9.37 -1.99
CA THR A 137 11.86 9.69 -2.11
C THR A 137 12.16 11.07 -2.69
N VAL A 138 11.13 11.90 -2.95
CA VAL A 138 11.27 13.19 -3.67
C VAL A 138 10.99 14.39 -2.77
N THR A 139 11.37 14.35 -1.49
CA THR A 139 11.22 15.51 -0.59
C THR A 139 12.57 15.96 -0.05
#